data_AF-E0NNC2-F1
#
_entry.id   AF-E0NNC2-F1
#
_cell.length_a   1.000
_cell.length_b   1.000
_cell.length_c   1.000
_cell.angle_alpha   90.00
_cell.angle_beta   90.00
_cell.angle_gamma   90.00
#
_symmetry.space_group_name_H-M   'P 1'
#
loop_
_entity.id
_entity.type
_entity.pdbx_description
1 polymer ?
#
loop_
_entity_poly.entity_id
_entity_poly.type
_entity_poly.pdbx_seq_one_letter_code
_entity_poly.pdbx_strand_id
1 'polypeptide(L)'
;MIKEVELKTYDDEYKAFGEVYRDEDENEELVQKQFVVDSLSSADWVMRKIKENKDRSGEIIDYAKEEIQRLQQFIKKEEARRDNNVAYLEHLLENYLLQRREEDPNFKLKTVTGTASIRKSTNWKYDDGKLLEFLNKNDMKQFMRFKVEVNKADFKKAVDVIDSVVVIPETGEVIDGVEVTQEEKLSIRFS
;
A
#
# COMPACT_ATOMS: atom_id res chain seq x y z
N MET A 1 41.33 13.83 -33.03
CA MET A 1 40.58 12.55 -32.97
C MET A 1 39.53 12.69 -31.90
N ILE A 2 38.31 13.06 -32.29
CA ILE A 2 37.15 13.09 -31.38
C ILE A 2 36.48 11.73 -31.57
N LYS A 3 36.44 10.92 -30.51
CA LYS A 3 35.65 9.68 -30.52
C LYS A 3 34.20 10.09 -30.31
N GLU A 4 33.37 9.91 -31.33
CA GLU A 4 31.93 9.85 -31.17
C GLU A 4 31.61 8.73 -30.16
N VAL A 5 30.96 9.10 -29.07
CA VAL A 5 30.33 8.16 -28.16
C VAL A 5 28.87 8.12 -28.61
N GLU A 6 28.49 7.04 -29.29
CA GLU A 6 27.09 6.78 -29.64
C GLU A 6 26.26 6.74 -28.35
N LEU A 7 25.43 7.77 -28.17
CA LEU A 7 24.40 7.80 -27.14
C LEU A 7 23.29 6.84 -27.58
N LYS A 8 23.29 5.62 -27.02
CA LYS A 8 22.14 4.71 -27.14
C LYS A 8 20.91 5.42 -26.58
N THR A 9 19.88 5.55 -27.39
CA THR A 9 18.65 6.22 -27.00
C THR A 9 17.85 5.35 -26.04
N TYR A 10 17.17 5.97 -25.08
CA TYR A 10 16.30 5.32 -24.08
C TYR A 10 15.29 4.33 -24.70
N ASP A 11 14.88 4.55 -25.95
CA ASP A 11 13.97 3.66 -26.69
C ASP A 11 14.58 2.29 -27.04
N ASP A 12 15.91 2.19 -27.18
CA ASP A 12 16.60 0.95 -27.56
C ASP A 12 16.68 -0.04 -26.38
N GLU A 13 16.80 0.46 -25.14
CA GLU A 13 16.80 -0.38 -23.93
C GLU A 13 15.38 -0.89 -23.58
N TYR A 14 14.34 -0.10 -23.86
CA TYR A 14 12.96 -0.54 -23.69
C TYR A 14 12.50 -1.54 -24.77
N LYS A 15 12.98 -1.41 -26.01
CA LYS A 15 12.79 -2.44 -27.04
C LYS A 15 13.45 -3.76 -26.63
N ALA A 16 14.68 -3.71 -26.10
CA ALA A 16 15.35 -4.91 -25.61
C ALA A 16 14.60 -5.56 -24.43
N PHE A 17 14.01 -4.76 -23.53
CA PHE A 17 13.23 -5.29 -22.41
C PHE A 17 11.88 -5.89 -22.86
N GLY A 18 11.23 -5.29 -23.86
CA GLY A 18 9.97 -5.80 -24.43
C GLY A 18 10.14 -7.03 -25.34
N GLU A 19 11.28 -7.17 -26.01
CA GLU A 19 11.58 -8.33 -26.87
C GLU A 19 11.98 -9.58 -26.08
N VAL A 20 12.55 -9.44 -24.87
CA VAL A 20 12.90 -10.58 -24.00
C VAL A 20 11.66 -11.31 -23.44
N TYR A 21 10.48 -10.67 -23.47
CA TYR A 21 9.20 -11.29 -23.08
C TYR A 21 8.34 -11.75 -24.28
N ARG A 22 8.93 -11.89 -25.47
CA ARG A 22 8.31 -12.72 -26.50
C ARG A 22 8.77 -14.15 -26.26
N ASP A 23 8.10 -14.84 -25.33
CA ASP A 23 8.14 -16.29 -25.32
C ASP A 23 7.57 -16.76 -26.67
N GLU A 24 8.46 -17.32 -27.49
CA GLU A 24 8.14 -18.10 -28.66
C GLU A 24 7.36 -19.34 -28.21
N ASP A 25 6.04 -19.22 -28.10
CA ASP A 25 5.13 -20.36 -28.14
C ASP A 25 5.08 -20.91 -29.59
N GLU A 26 6.21 -21.42 -30.07
CA GLU A 26 6.26 -22.30 -31.23
C GLU A 26 6.35 -23.76 -30.74
N ASN A 27 5.18 -24.32 -30.42
CA ASN A 27 4.89 -25.74 -30.69
C ASN A 27 3.38 -26.02 -30.74
N GLU A 28 2.87 -26.00 -31.98
CA GLU A 28 1.97 -26.97 -32.62
C GLU A 28 0.90 -27.68 -31.77
N GLU A 29 -0.37 -27.48 -32.16
CA GLU A 29 -1.50 -28.42 -32.06
C GLU A 29 -1.42 -29.54 -30.99
N LEU A 30 -1.33 -29.17 -29.72
CA LEU A 30 -1.71 -30.08 -28.64
C LEU A 30 -3.14 -29.74 -28.22
N VAL A 31 -4.09 -30.49 -28.79
CA VAL A 31 -5.40 -30.70 -28.17
C VAL A 31 -5.14 -30.99 -26.70
N GLN A 32 -5.39 -30.00 -25.82
CA GLN A 32 -5.20 -30.14 -24.38
C GLN A 32 -6.10 -31.29 -23.90
N LYS A 33 -5.56 -32.50 -23.86
CA LYS A 33 -6.15 -33.55 -23.02
C LYS A 33 -6.10 -32.99 -21.61
N GLN A 34 -7.29 -32.69 -21.06
CA GLN A 34 -7.40 -32.33 -19.65
C GLN A 34 -6.68 -33.39 -18.82
N PHE A 35 -5.59 -33.00 -18.18
CA PHE A 35 -4.92 -33.86 -17.21
C PHE A 35 -5.87 -34.00 -16.01
N VAL A 36 -6.36 -35.22 -15.77
CA VAL A 36 -7.25 -35.51 -14.64
C VAL A 36 -6.42 -36.06 -13.48
N VAL A 37 -6.61 -35.48 -12.30
CA VAL A 37 -6.02 -35.99 -11.06
C VAL A 37 -6.94 -37.06 -10.49
N ASP A 38 -6.51 -38.31 -10.56
CA ASP A 38 -7.29 -39.51 -10.24
C ASP A 38 -6.62 -40.44 -9.21
N SER A 39 -5.38 -40.16 -8.83
CA SER A 39 -4.59 -40.98 -7.91
C SER A 39 -3.66 -40.11 -7.06
N LEU A 40 -3.16 -40.68 -5.96
CA LEU A 40 -2.19 -39.99 -5.10
C LEU A 40 -0.93 -39.60 -5.87
N SER A 41 -0.48 -40.46 -6.79
CA SER A 41 0.69 -40.19 -7.65
C SER A 41 0.45 -39.05 -8.64
N SER A 42 -0.75 -38.96 -9.24
CA SER A 42 -1.08 -37.83 -10.13
C SER A 42 -1.27 -36.52 -9.34
N ALA A 43 -1.76 -36.59 -8.11
CA ALA A 43 -1.84 -35.43 -7.21
C ALA A 43 -0.46 -34.93 -6.77
N ASP A 44 0.47 -35.83 -6.39
CA ASP A 44 1.85 -35.48 -6.02
C ASP A 44 2.59 -34.81 -7.18
N TRP A 45 2.41 -35.33 -8.41
CA TRP A 45 2.96 -34.71 -9.61
C TRP A 45 2.42 -33.29 -9.85
N VAL A 46 1.10 -33.07 -9.69
CA VAL A 46 0.50 -31.72 -9.81
C VAL A 46 1.04 -30.79 -8.71
N MET A 47 1.13 -31.26 -7.46
CA MET A 47 1.71 -30.46 -6.36
C MET A 47 3.16 -30.08 -6.65
N ARG A 48 3.98 -31.01 -7.15
CA ARG A 48 5.35 -30.73 -7.55
C ARG A 48 5.42 -29.71 -8.69
N LYS A 49 4.55 -29.82 -9.69
CA LYS A 49 4.48 -28.84 -10.78
C LYS A 49 4.06 -27.45 -10.31
N ILE A 50 3.12 -27.34 -9.37
CA ILE A 50 2.76 -26.05 -8.77
C ILE A 50 3.97 -25.47 -8.01
N LYS A 51 4.71 -26.29 -7.26
CA LYS A 51 5.92 -25.85 -6.54
C LYS A 51 7.00 -25.38 -7.51
N GLU A 52 7.33 -26.18 -8.52
CA GLU A 52 8.31 -25.83 -9.56
C GLU A 52 7.97 -24.51 -10.27
N ASN A 53 6.70 -24.24 -10.60
CA ASN A 53 6.29 -22.98 -11.23
C ASN A 53 6.41 -21.78 -10.29
N LYS A 54 6.10 -21.96 -9.00
CA LYS A 54 6.29 -20.92 -7.98
C LYS A 54 7.78 -20.60 -7.79
N ASP A 55 8.62 -21.62 -7.76
CA ASP A 55 10.07 -21.48 -7.57
C ASP A 55 10.73 -20.86 -8.80
N ARG A 56 10.35 -21.28 -10.02
CA ARG A 56 10.84 -20.71 -11.29
C ARG A 56 10.57 -19.22 -11.43
N SER A 57 9.45 -18.76 -10.89
CA SER A 57 9.10 -17.34 -10.86
C SER A 57 9.92 -16.56 -9.82
N GLY A 58 10.48 -17.24 -8.82
CA GLY A 58 11.15 -16.63 -7.67
C GLY A 58 12.38 -15.81 -8.02
N GLU A 59 13.31 -16.36 -8.81
CA GLU A 59 14.57 -15.70 -9.15
C GLU A 59 14.36 -14.39 -9.94
N ILE A 60 13.47 -14.41 -10.94
CA ILE A 60 13.14 -13.22 -11.75
C ILE A 60 12.41 -12.19 -10.89
N ILE A 61 11.48 -12.63 -10.04
CA ILE A 61 10.74 -11.73 -9.14
C ILE A 61 11.70 -11.08 -8.14
N ASP A 62 12.65 -11.82 -7.59
CA ASP A 62 13.58 -11.29 -6.60
C ASP A 62 14.58 -10.32 -7.24
N TYR A 63 15.09 -10.62 -8.43
CA TYR A 63 15.86 -9.66 -9.22
C TYR A 63 15.05 -8.37 -9.51
N ALA A 64 13.79 -8.51 -9.93
CA ALA A 64 12.92 -7.36 -10.19
C ALA A 64 12.65 -6.53 -8.91
N LYS A 65 12.47 -7.18 -7.76
CA LYS A 65 12.30 -6.49 -6.47
C LYS A 65 13.57 -5.72 -6.08
N GLU A 66 14.74 -6.30 -6.26
CA GLU A 66 16.01 -5.61 -6.00
C GLU A 66 16.14 -4.35 -6.85
N GLU A 67 15.77 -4.43 -8.13
CA GLU A 67 15.83 -3.28 -9.03
C GLU A 67 14.79 -2.21 -8.66
N ILE A 68 13.56 -2.60 -8.29
CA ILE A 68 12.56 -1.68 -7.73
C ILE A 68 13.10 -0.98 -6.48
N GLN A 69 13.78 -1.70 -5.59
CA GLN A 69 14.37 -1.10 -4.40
C GLN A 69 15.46 -0.08 -4.75
N ARG A 70 16.32 -0.37 -5.73
CA ARG A 70 17.33 0.59 -6.20
C ARG A 70 16.69 1.85 -6.78
N LEU A 71 15.66 1.70 -7.61
CA LEU A 71 14.92 2.83 -8.16
C LEU A 71 14.23 3.65 -7.07
N GLN A 72 13.62 3.01 -6.06
CA GLN A 72 13.03 3.71 -4.92
C GLN A 72 14.08 4.49 -4.12
N GLN A 73 15.28 3.93 -3.91
CA GLN A 73 16.37 4.64 -3.25
C GLN A 73 16.85 5.84 -4.08
N PHE A 74 16.93 5.69 -5.39
CA PHE A 74 17.28 6.78 -6.30
C PHE A 74 16.26 7.92 -6.23
N ILE A 75 14.96 7.60 -6.30
CA ILE A 75 13.87 8.58 -6.16
C ILE A 75 14.00 9.32 -4.83
N LYS A 76 14.14 8.58 -3.72
CA LYS A 76 14.27 9.17 -2.39
C LYS A 76 15.48 10.10 -2.28
N LYS A 77 16.58 9.79 -2.95
CA LYS A 77 17.79 10.64 -2.99
C LYS A 77 17.54 11.94 -3.75
N GLU A 78 16.89 11.88 -4.90
CA GLU A 78 16.55 13.08 -5.67
C GLU A 78 15.50 13.94 -4.95
N GLU A 79 14.51 13.32 -4.30
CA GLU A 79 13.57 14.03 -3.43
C GLU A 79 14.28 14.73 -2.29
N ALA A 80 15.17 14.03 -1.57
CA ALA A 80 15.96 14.64 -0.50
C ALA A 80 16.82 15.81 -1.01
N ARG A 81 17.40 15.69 -2.20
CA ARG A 81 18.18 16.78 -2.82
C ARG A 81 17.30 17.99 -3.15
N ARG A 82 16.13 17.76 -3.75
CA ARG A 82 15.14 18.81 -4.04
C ARG A 82 14.69 19.49 -2.74
N ASP A 83 14.30 18.71 -1.76
CA ASP A 83 13.75 19.20 -0.49
C ASP A 83 14.81 19.99 0.30
N ASN A 84 16.06 19.54 0.31
CA ASN A 84 17.18 20.30 0.89
C ASN A 84 17.39 21.66 0.19
N ASN A 85 17.31 21.69 -1.14
CA ASN A 85 17.43 22.94 -1.90
C ASN A 85 16.26 23.88 -1.61
N VAL A 86 15.03 23.35 -1.54
CA VAL A 86 13.84 24.13 -1.19
C VAL A 86 13.98 24.69 0.22
N ALA A 87 14.33 23.86 1.21
CA ALA A 87 14.52 24.28 2.60
C ALA A 87 15.58 25.39 2.73
N TYR A 88 16.68 25.30 1.97
CA TYR A 88 17.69 26.36 1.93
C TYR A 88 17.11 27.69 1.41
N LEU A 89 16.35 27.66 0.31
CA LEU A 89 15.73 28.85 -0.26
C LEU A 89 14.65 29.44 0.67
N GLU A 90 13.85 28.58 1.30
CA GLU A 90 12.86 28.99 2.30
C GLU A 90 13.54 29.65 3.51
N HIS A 91 14.67 29.12 3.97
CA HIS A 91 15.43 29.72 5.06
C HIS A 91 15.96 31.12 4.71
N LEU A 92 16.44 31.34 3.48
CA LEU A 92 16.83 32.67 3.02
C LEU A 92 15.64 33.65 3.04
N LEU A 93 14.47 33.18 2.61
CA LEU A 93 13.24 33.98 2.59
C LEU A 93 12.74 34.30 4.00
N GLU A 94 12.84 33.33 4.91
CA GLU A 94 12.50 33.50 6.32
C GLU A 94 13.40 34.55 6.98
N ASN A 95 14.72 34.45 6.81
CA ASN A 95 15.67 35.44 7.34
C ASN A 95 15.35 36.85 6.84
N TYR A 96 15.07 37.00 5.54
CA TYR A 96 14.67 38.28 4.98
C TYR A 96 13.36 38.82 5.58
N LEU A 97 12.35 37.97 5.75
CA LEU A 97 11.08 38.34 6.37
C LEU A 97 11.23 38.71 7.85
N LEU A 98 12.09 38.02 8.59
CA LEU A 98 12.39 38.33 9.99
C LEU A 98 13.04 39.70 10.14
N GLN A 99 14.06 40.01 9.32
CA GLN A 99 14.70 41.33 9.29
C GLN A 99 13.68 42.44 8.99
N ARG A 100 12.83 42.25 7.99
CA ARG A 100 11.77 43.23 7.65
C ARG A 100 10.73 43.40 8.75
N ARG A 101 10.54 42.39 9.60
CA ARG A 101 9.61 42.46 10.74
C ARG A 101 10.12 43.23 11.94
N GLU A 102 11.44 43.45 12.02
CA GLU A 102 12.00 44.37 13.01
C GLU A 102 11.55 45.81 12.72
N GLU A 103 11.38 46.16 11.43
CA GLU A 103 10.91 47.46 10.97
C GLU A 103 9.37 47.54 10.90
N ASP A 104 8.71 46.53 10.32
CA ASP A 104 7.25 46.43 10.21
C ASP A 104 6.74 45.06 10.70
N PRO A 105 6.18 44.98 11.92
CA PRO A 105 5.71 43.73 12.51
C PRO A 105 4.68 42.95 11.67
N ASN A 106 3.95 43.62 10.79
CA ASN A 106 2.91 43.03 9.93
C ASN A 106 3.36 42.85 8.48
N PHE A 107 4.66 42.97 8.20
CA PHE A 107 5.21 42.87 6.86
C PHE A 107 4.82 41.55 6.17
N LYS A 108 4.43 41.68 4.90
CA LYS A 108 4.12 40.59 3.97
C LYS A 108 4.86 40.83 2.66
N LEU A 109 5.61 39.85 2.19
CA LEU A 109 6.28 39.92 0.91
C LEU A 109 5.29 39.55 -0.20
N LYS A 110 5.18 40.40 -1.22
CA LYS A 110 4.42 40.13 -2.43
C LYS A 110 5.30 40.43 -3.65
N THR A 111 5.44 39.44 -4.51
CA THR A 111 6.19 39.51 -5.77
C THR A 111 5.25 39.12 -6.92
N VAL A 112 5.68 39.33 -8.17
CA VAL A 112 4.92 38.89 -9.35
C VAL A 112 4.72 37.37 -9.35
N THR A 113 5.68 36.63 -8.80
CA THR A 113 5.69 35.17 -8.76
C THR A 113 4.99 34.56 -7.54
N GLY A 114 4.77 35.32 -6.45
CA GLY A 114 4.11 34.78 -5.25
C GLY A 114 4.19 35.67 -4.01
N THR A 115 3.62 35.17 -2.91
CA THR A 115 3.59 35.85 -1.61
C THR A 115 4.20 35.01 -0.50
N ALA A 116 4.91 35.65 0.43
CA ALA A 116 5.48 35.00 1.60
C ALA A 116 5.21 35.80 2.88
N SER A 117 4.83 35.12 3.94
CA SER A 117 4.55 35.72 5.25
C SER A 117 4.74 34.70 6.36
N ILE A 118 5.27 35.12 7.50
CA ILE A 118 5.43 34.26 8.67
C ILE A 118 4.14 34.30 9.52
N ARG A 119 3.57 33.14 9.84
CA ARG A 119 2.39 33.04 10.72
C ARG A 119 2.76 32.23 11.96
N LYS A 120 2.33 32.69 13.14
CA LYS A 120 2.39 31.88 14.36
C LYS A 120 1.28 30.82 14.31
N SER A 121 1.65 29.56 14.31
CA SER A 121 0.73 28.44 14.54
C SER A 121 1.03 27.81 15.90
N THR A 122 -0.01 27.33 16.57
CA THR A 122 0.12 26.57 17.81
C THR A 122 -0.04 25.09 17.46
N ASN A 123 1.03 24.32 17.62
CA ASN A 123 0.99 22.87 17.44
C ASN A 123 0.58 22.22 18.76
N TRP A 124 -0.50 21.43 18.73
CA TRP A 124 -1.00 20.69 19.88
C TRP A 124 -0.44 19.28 19.84
N LYS A 125 0.29 18.88 20.88
CA LYS A 125 0.71 17.49 21.07
C LYS A 125 -0.22 16.86 22.09
N TYR A 126 -0.94 15.82 21.69
CA TYR A 126 -1.88 15.10 22.54
C TYR A 126 -1.23 13.85 23.14
N ASP A 127 -1.54 13.59 24.40
CA ASP A 127 -1.32 12.30 25.07
C ASP A 127 -2.72 11.73 25.31
N ASP A 128 -3.20 10.95 24.34
CA ASP A 128 -4.59 10.50 24.30
C ASP A 128 -4.98 9.69 25.53
N GLY A 129 -4.05 8.94 26.14
CA GLY A 129 -4.31 8.16 27.35
C GLY A 129 -4.68 9.05 28.54
N LYS A 130 -3.81 10.01 28.87
CA LYS A 130 -4.09 10.96 29.97
C LYS A 130 -5.26 11.87 29.67
N LEU A 131 -5.42 12.27 28.41
CA LEU A 131 -6.51 13.13 27.99
C LEU A 131 -7.86 12.41 28.13
N LEU A 132 -7.99 11.17 27.68
CA LEU A 132 -9.21 10.38 27.81
C LEU A 132 -9.57 10.09 29.27
N GLU A 133 -8.58 9.81 30.13
CA GLU A 133 -8.82 9.65 31.58
C GLU A 133 -9.38 10.93 32.21
N PHE A 134 -8.79 12.08 31.89
CA PHE A 134 -9.26 13.37 32.36
C PHE A 134 -10.67 13.70 31.84
N LEU A 135 -10.93 13.46 30.55
CA LEU A 135 -12.24 13.70 29.94
C LEU A 135 -13.33 12.80 30.55
N ASN A 136 -13.03 11.52 30.80
CA ASN A 136 -13.96 10.61 31.47
C ASN A 136 -14.24 11.03 32.92
N LYS A 137 -13.20 11.41 33.68
CA LYS A 137 -13.35 11.81 35.09
C LYS A 137 -14.21 13.06 35.27
N ASN A 138 -14.18 13.96 34.29
CA ASN A 138 -14.95 15.21 34.32
C ASN A 138 -16.26 15.13 33.51
N ASP A 139 -16.69 13.94 33.12
CA ASP A 139 -17.90 13.67 32.31
C ASP A 139 -18.00 14.52 31.03
N MET A 140 -16.86 14.84 30.42
CA MET A 140 -16.76 15.67 29.21
C MET A 140 -16.94 14.85 27.93
N LYS A 141 -18.06 14.13 27.84
CA LYS A 141 -18.38 13.19 26.76
C LYS A 141 -18.45 13.82 25.37
N GLN A 142 -18.70 15.13 25.26
CA GLN A 142 -18.73 15.87 23.99
C GLN A 142 -17.39 15.90 23.26
N PHE A 143 -16.27 15.67 23.96
CA PHE A 143 -14.93 15.63 23.37
C PHE A 143 -14.45 14.20 23.10
N MET A 144 -15.25 13.19 23.42
CA MET A 144 -14.95 11.78 23.20
C MET A 144 -15.76 11.25 22.03
N ARG A 145 -15.11 10.50 21.13
CA ARG A 145 -15.81 9.80 20.05
C ARG A 145 -16.05 8.36 20.46
N PHE A 146 -17.31 7.94 20.44
CA PHE A 146 -17.70 6.55 20.64
C PHE A 146 -17.90 5.90 19.29
N LYS A 147 -17.24 4.76 19.05
CA LYS A 147 -17.44 3.94 17.88
C LYS A 147 -18.21 2.69 18.31
N VAL A 148 -19.47 2.61 17.91
CA VAL A 148 -20.30 1.41 18.11
C VAL A 148 -20.10 0.52 16.88
N GLU A 149 -19.47 -0.63 17.08
CA GLU A 149 -19.28 -1.63 16.02
C GLU A 149 -19.84 -2.97 16.48
N VAL A 150 -20.39 -3.72 15.53
CA VAL A 150 -20.81 -5.09 15.79
C VAL A 150 -19.57 -5.93 16.05
N ASN A 151 -19.49 -6.55 17.23
CA ASN A 151 -18.50 -7.57 17.50
C ASN A 151 -18.86 -8.85 16.72
N LYS A 152 -18.36 -8.93 15.47
CA LYS A 152 -18.64 -10.02 14.55
C LYS A 152 -18.15 -11.38 15.08
N ALA A 153 -17.12 -11.40 15.93
CA ALA A 153 -16.53 -12.64 16.43
C ALA A 153 -17.45 -13.32 17.46
N ASP A 154 -17.95 -12.55 18.43
CA ASP A 154 -18.86 -13.09 19.45
C ASP A 154 -20.28 -13.24 18.88
N PHE A 155 -20.70 -12.36 17.96
CA PHE A 155 -21.93 -12.53 17.21
C PHE A 155 -21.99 -13.88 16.50
N LYS A 156 -20.94 -14.26 15.74
CA LYS A 156 -20.87 -15.55 15.03
C LYS A 156 -20.88 -16.78 15.94
N LYS A 157 -20.53 -16.65 17.22
CA LYS A 157 -20.58 -17.76 18.20
C LYS A 157 -21.96 -17.92 18.83
N ALA A 158 -22.74 -16.84 18.85
CA ALA A 158 -24.04 -16.77 19.51
C ALA A 158 -25.22 -17.04 18.57
N VAL A 159 -24.95 -17.30 17.28
CA VAL A 159 -25.96 -17.48 16.23
C VAL A 159 -25.69 -18.76 15.45
N ASP A 160 -26.75 -19.45 15.06
CA ASP A 160 -26.67 -20.61 14.18
C ASP A 160 -26.99 -20.24 12.74
N VAL A 161 -26.46 -20.98 11.78
CA VAL A 161 -26.80 -20.85 10.36
C VAL A 161 -27.58 -22.07 9.93
N ILE A 162 -28.84 -21.88 9.56
CA ILE A 162 -29.72 -22.93 9.03
C ILE A 162 -30.15 -22.49 7.64
N ASP A 163 -29.83 -23.28 6.61
CA ASP A 163 -30.19 -23.02 5.20
C ASP A 163 -29.86 -21.59 4.73
N SER A 164 -28.66 -21.12 5.05
CA SER A 164 -28.13 -19.76 4.73
C SER A 164 -28.82 -18.60 5.45
N VAL A 165 -29.67 -18.90 6.45
CA VAL A 165 -30.32 -17.92 7.33
C VAL A 165 -29.67 -17.97 8.71
N VAL A 166 -29.39 -16.79 9.28
CA VAL A 166 -28.82 -16.66 10.61
C VAL A 166 -29.93 -16.59 11.65
N VAL A 167 -29.87 -17.45 12.66
CA VAL A 167 -30.89 -17.56 13.72
C VAL A 167 -30.28 -17.47 15.12
N ILE A 168 -31.04 -16.94 16.08
CA ILE A 168 -30.67 -16.98 17.50
C ILE A 168 -31.07 -18.35 18.07
N PRO A 169 -30.15 -19.16 18.62
CA PRO A 169 -30.44 -20.53 19.06
C PRO A 169 -31.48 -20.62 20.18
N GLU A 170 -31.53 -19.60 21.05
CA GLU A 170 -32.43 -19.58 22.21
C GLU A 170 -33.88 -19.18 21.85
N THR A 171 -34.08 -18.34 20.84
CA THR A 171 -35.41 -17.79 20.50
C THR A 171 -35.94 -18.28 19.15
N GLY A 172 -35.07 -18.81 18.28
CA GLY A 172 -35.41 -19.15 16.90
C GLY A 172 -35.68 -17.94 16.01
N GLU A 173 -35.38 -16.73 16.47
CA GLU A 173 -35.57 -15.50 15.68
C GLU A 173 -34.53 -15.40 14.56
N VAL A 174 -35.00 -15.07 13.36
CA VAL A 174 -34.17 -14.82 12.18
C VAL A 174 -33.58 -13.42 12.26
N ILE A 175 -32.25 -13.32 12.06
CA ILE A 175 -31.53 -12.05 12.10
C ILE A 175 -31.44 -11.44 10.70
N ASP A 176 -31.99 -10.23 10.55
CA ASP A 176 -31.87 -9.44 9.33
C ASP A 176 -30.49 -8.74 9.23
N GLY A 177 -29.99 -8.53 8.00
CA GLY A 177 -28.71 -7.85 7.74
C GLY A 177 -27.47 -8.75 7.70
N VAL A 178 -27.62 -10.09 7.65
CA VAL A 178 -26.51 -11.03 7.48
C VAL A 178 -26.78 -11.98 6.30
N GLU A 179 -25.96 -11.88 5.26
CA GLU A 179 -25.93 -12.85 4.16
C GLU A 179 -24.79 -13.84 4.41
N VAL A 180 -25.11 -15.14 4.35
CA VAL A 180 -24.12 -16.21 4.50
C VAL A 180 -23.96 -16.94 3.16
N THR A 181 -22.79 -16.81 2.55
CA THR A 181 -22.36 -17.64 1.44
C THR A 181 -21.30 -18.61 1.91
N GLN A 182 -21.48 -19.89 1.61
CA GLN A 182 -20.47 -20.91 1.86
C GLN A 182 -19.71 -21.17 0.57
N GLU A 183 -18.42 -20.83 0.57
CA GLU A 183 -17.51 -21.13 -0.53
C GLU A 183 -16.42 -22.09 -0.05
N GLU A 184 -16.27 -23.21 -0.73
CA GLU A 184 -15.14 -24.10 -0.51
C GLU A 184 -13.92 -23.54 -1.22
N LYS A 185 -12.92 -23.10 -0.45
CA LYS A 185 -11.67 -22.59 -0.99
C LYS A 185 -10.56 -23.64 -0.92
N LEU A 186 -10.02 -24.00 -2.07
CA LEU A 186 -8.81 -24.82 -2.15
C LEU A 186 -7.63 -24.10 -1.49
N SER A 187 -6.98 -24.74 -0.51
CA SER A 187 -5.77 -24.26 0.14
C SER A 187 -4.64 -25.27 -0.06
N ILE A 188 -3.58 -24.86 -0.75
CA ILE A 188 -2.38 -25.67 -0.97
C ILE A 188 -1.22 -24.99 -0.25
N ARG A 189 -0.57 -25.71 0.67
CA ARG A 189 0.63 -25.25 1.38
C ARG A 189 1.79 -26.16 1.03
N PHE A 190 2.93 -25.56 0.70
CA PHE A 190 4.19 -26.28 0.51
C PHE A 190 5.04 -26.11 1.77
N SER A 191 5.69 -27.18 2.20
CA SER A 191 6.75 -27.12 3.22
C SER A 191 8.03 -26.55 2.64
#